data_AF-T5AJ88-F1
#
_entry.id   AF-T5AJ88-F1
#
_cell.length_a   1.000
_cell.length_b   1.000
_cell.length_c   1.000
_cell.angle_alpha   90.00
_cell.angle_beta   90.00
_cell.angle_gamma   90.00
#
_symmetry.space_group_name_H-M   'P 1'
#
loop_
_entity.id
_entity.type
_entity.pdbx_description
1 polymer ?
#
loop_
_entity_poly.entity_id
_entity_poly.type
_entity_poly.pdbx_seq_one_letter_code
_entity_poly.pdbx_strand_id
1 'polypeptide(L)'
;MRRTCEGILVCHEHNHPHILMLQIANAFFKLPGDYLRPEDDEIEGFKTRLDERLAPVGRIGEGEEASDWDVGECLAQWWRPNFETFMYPFIPAHVTRPKECKKLYFIHLPKSKVLCVPKNMKLLAVPLFELYDNTARYGPQLSAIPHILSRYNFEFVDENGGVAAMTPGAGAPDGYVPKTKVLAGEDAEMKEEVEENGAQ
;
A
#
# COMPACT_ATOMS: atom_id res chain seq x y z
N MET A 1 -15.98 8.72 20.24
CA MET A 1 -14.96 8.98 19.19
C MET A 1 -15.34 8.13 17.99
N ARG A 2 -15.40 8.70 16.79
CA ARG A 2 -15.65 7.95 15.55
C ARG A 2 -14.45 7.04 15.26
N ARG A 3 -14.71 5.82 14.80
CA ARG A 3 -13.69 4.89 14.30
C ARG A 3 -13.90 4.71 12.80
N THR A 4 -12.83 4.84 12.03
CA THR A 4 -12.86 4.70 10.57
C THR A 4 -11.75 3.73 10.16
N CYS A 5 -12.07 2.77 9.31
CA CYS A 5 -11.09 1.83 8.77
C CYS A 5 -11.06 1.94 7.26
N GLU A 6 -9.85 2.05 6.70
CA GLU A 6 -9.61 2.13 5.27
C GLU A 6 -8.59 1.06 4.86
N GLY A 7 -8.80 0.47 3.69
CA GLY A 7 -8.00 -0.63 3.16
C GLY A 7 -7.03 -0.14 2.10
N ILE A 8 -5.77 -0.50 2.25
CA ILE A 8 -4.73 -0.35 1.23
C ILE A 8 -4.66 -1.67 0.48
N LEU A 9 -5.27 -1.69 -0.70
CA LEU A 9 -5.24 -2.81 -1.63
C LEU A 9 -4.12 -2.56 -2.64
N VAL A 10 -3.13 -3.45 -2.68
CA VAL A 10 -1.98 -3.34 -3.59
C VAL A 10 -2.13 -4.33 -4.74
N CYS A 11 -1.93 -3.85 -5.95
CA CYS A 11 -1.72 -4.66 -7.14
C CYS A 11 -0.43 -4.21 -7.82
N HIS A 12 -0.11 -4.78 -8.98
CA HIS A 12 1.01 -4.31 -9.77
C HIS A 12 0.70 -4.32 -11.26
N GLU A 13 1.37 -3.42 -11.96
CA GLU A 13 1.41 -3.36 -13.42
C GLU A 13 2.85 -3.04 -13.80
N HIS A 14 3.39 -3.72 -14.81
CA HIS A 14 4.79 -3.56 -15.25
C HIS A 14 5.83 -3.64 -14.11
N ASN A 15 5.67 -4.60 -13.20
CA ASN A 15 6.55 -4.81 -12.04
C ASN A 15 6.68 -3.59 -11.10
N HIS A 16 5.64 -2.75 -11.04
CA HIS A 16 5.57 -1.62 -10.15
C HIS A 16 4.31 -1.68 -9.28
N PRO A 17 4.40 -1.40 -7.96
CA PRO A 17 3.26 -1.44 -7.07
C PRO A 17 2.29 -0.28 -7.37
N HIS A 18 1.00 -0.62 -7.38
CA HIS A 18 -0.12 0.30 -7.56
C HIS A 18 -1.13 0.12 -6.43
N ILE A 19 -1.74 1.21 -6.00
CA ILE A 19 -2.77 1.23 -4.97
C ILE A 19 -4.13 1.36 -5.63
N LEU A 20 -5.05 0.46 -5.29
CA LEU A 20 -6.43 0.58 -5.76
C LEU A 20 -7.18 1.65 -4.95
N MET A 21 -7.69 2.66 -5.66
CA MET A 21 -8.36 3.83 -5.07
C MET A 21 -9.67 4.13 -5.78
N LEU A 22 -10.63 4.65 -5.03
CA LEU A 22 -11.92 5.12 -5.55
C LEU A 22 -11.83 6.61 -5.88
N GLN A 23 -12.13 6.95 -7.12
CA GLN A 23 -12.23 8.32 -7.61
C GLN A 23 -13.69 8.78 -7.65
N ILE A 24 -13.97 9.97 -7.12
CA ILE A 24 -15.26 10.64 -7.12
C ILE A 24 -15.10 11.99 -7.84
N ALA A 25 -16.01 12.29 -8.77
CA ALA A 25 -16.08 13.58 -9.49
C ALA A 25 -14.72 14.08 -10.04
N ASN A 26 -13.90 13.15 -10.54
CA ASN A 26 -12.56 13.33 -11.15
C ASN A 26 -11.45 13.92 -10.25
N ALA A 27 -11.76 14.62 -9.16
CA ALA A 27 -10.78 15.31 -8.33
C ALA A 27 -10.62 14.73 -6.92
N PHE A 28 -11.55 13.88 -6.47
CA PHE A 28 -11.53 13.34 -5.11
C PHE A 28 -11.14 11.86 -5.12
N PHE A 29 -10.12 11.51 -4.35
CA PHE A 29 -9.63 10.15 -4.21
C PHE A 29 -9.84 9.67 -2.78
N LYS A 30 -10.26 8.42 -2.62
CA LYS A 30 -10.38 7.78 -1.31
C LYS A 30 -10.00 6.31 -1.38
N LEU A 31 -9.56 5.77 -0.25
CA LEU A 31 -9.42 4.33 -0.09
C LEU A 31 -10.80 3.69 0.15
N PRO A 32 -10.96 2.40 -0.19
CA PRO A 32 -12.13 1.64 0.21
C PRO A 32 -12.16 1.47 1.74
N GLY A 33 -13.34 1.61 2.33
CA GLY A 33 -13.52 1.61 3.77
C GLY A 33 -14.64 2.53 4.21
N ASP A 34 -14.91 2.54 5.50
CA ASP A 34 -15.96 3.36 6.09
C ASP A 34 -15.84 3.48 7.62
N TYR A 35 -16.77 4.22 8.22
CA TYR A 35 -16.93 4.25 9.66
C TYR A 35 -17.44 2.91 10.22
N LEU A 36 -16.90 2.53 11.36
CA LEU A 36 -17.37 1.40 12.14
C LEU A 36 -18.43 1.85 13.14
N ARG A 37 -19.39 0.98 13.45
CA ARG A 37 -20.34 1.28 14.54
C ARG A 37 -19.60 1.20 15.88
N PRO A 38 -20.06 1.90 16.93
CA PRO A 38 -19.43 1.86 18.24
C PRO A 38 -19.28 0.45 18.83
N GLU A 39 -20.21 -0.44 18.52
CA GLU A 39 -20.31 -1.82 19.00
C GLU A 39 -19.57 -2.85 18.14
N ASP A 40 -19.22 -2.50 16.90
CA ASP A 40 -18.57 -3.44 15.98
C ASP A 40 -17.15 -3.76 16.45
N ASP A 41 -16.72 -5.02 16.29
CA ASP A 41 -15.30 -5.35 16.32
C ASP A 41 -14.58 -4.64 15.15
N GLU A 42 -13.33 -4.27 15.38
CA GLU A 42 -12.58 -3.46 14.42
C GLU A 42 -12.34 -4.19 13.10
N ILE A 43 -11.90 -5.44 13.14
CA ILE A 43 -11.54 -6.20 11.94
C ILE A 43 -12.79 -6.75 11.28
N GLU A 44 -13.68 -7.39 12.04
CA GLU A 44 -14.90 -7.98 11.47
C GLU A 44 -15.88 -6.90 10.96
N GLY A 45 -15.99 -5.79 11.68
CA GLY A 45 -16.75 -4.62 11.22
C GLY A 45 -16.15 -4.04 9.94
N PHE A 46 -14.81 -4.00 9.84
CA PHE A 46 -14.15 -3.50 8.64
C PHE A 46 -14.34 -4.40 7.43
N LYS A 47 -14.24 -5.73 7.58
CA LYS A 47 -14.57 -6.71 6.52
C LYS A 47 -16.00 -6.49 6.01
N THR A 48 -16.96 -6.35 6.93
CA THR A 48 -18.36 -6.07 6.59
C THR A 48 -18.50 -4.77 5.80
N ARG A 49 -17.76 -3.71 6.17
CA ARG A 49 -17.75 -2.44 5.42
C ARG A 49 -17.12 -2.57 4.04
N LEU A 50 -16.06 -3.38 3.89
CA LEU A 50 -15.48 -3.65 2.57
C LEU A 50 -16.48 -4.37 1.67
N ASP A 51 -17.21 -5.36 2.21
CA ASP A 51 -18.27 -6.04 1.47
C ASP A 51 -19.38 -5.09 1.04
N GLU A 52 -19.90 -4.26 1.94
CA GLU A 52 -20.92 -3.26 1.60
C GLU A 52 -20.48 -2.28 0.50
N ARG A 53 -19.17 -2.04 0.36
CA ARG A 53 -18.62 -1.05 -0.57
C ARG A 53 -18.13 -1.64 -1.89
N LEU A 54 -17.64 -2.88 -1.89
CA LEU A 54 -16.95 -3.49 -3.02
C LEU A 54 -17.47 -4.88 -3.41
N ALA A 55 -18.31 -5.53 -2.60
CA ALA A 55 -18.86 -6.84 -2.96
C ALA A 55 -19.92 -6.74 -4.06
N PRO A 56 -20.07 -7.79 -4.89
CA PRO A 56 -21.14 -7.87 -5.88
C PRO A 56 -22.54 -7.73 -5.26
N VAL A 57 -23.33 -6.78 -5.78
CA VAL A 57 -24.72 -6.59 -5.35
C VAL A 57 -25.67 -7.50 -6.14
N GLY A 58 -26.06 -8.61 -5.52
CA GLY A 58 -27.21 -9.42 -5.93
C GLY A 58 -26.90 -10.65 -6.78
N ARG A 59 -27.29 -11.81 -6.24
CA ARG A 59 -27.66 -13.07 -6.93
C ARG A 59 -26.92 -13.34 -8.24
N ILE A 60 -25.69 -13.81 -8.14
CA ILE A 60 -25.17 -14.79 -9.10
C ILE A 60 -24.89 -16.06 -8.30
N GLY A 61 -25.86 -16.98 -8.32
CA GLY A 61 -25.67 -18.35 -7.84
C GLY A 61 -25.72 -18.51 -6.32
N GLU A 62 -26.53 -19.47 -5.89
CA GLU A 62 -26.38 -20.13 -4.61
C GLU A 62 -24.93 -20.64 -4.48
N GLY A 63 -24.07 -19.98 -3.70
CA GLY A 63 -22.72 -20.47 -3.42
C GLY A 63 -21.57 -19.46 -3.41
N GLU A 64 -21.77 -18.17 -3.72
CA GLU A 64 -20.70 -17.19 -3.50
C GLU A 64 -20.61 -16.86 -2.00
N GLU A 65 -19.64 -17.50 -1.35
CA GLU A 65 -19.22 -17.23 0.02
C GLU A 65 -18.99 -15.73 0.21
N ALA A 66 -19.37 -15.20 1.38
CA ALA A 66 -19.03 -13.84 1.79
C ALA A 66 -17.56 -13.59 1.46
N SER A 67 -17.27 -12.47 0.79
CA SER A 67 -15.94 -12.24 0.25
C SER A 67 -14.93 -12.33 1.40
N ASP A 68 -14.13 -13.39 1.44
CA ASP A 68 -13.11 -13.52 2.48
C ASP A 68 -12.06 -12.44 2.22
N TRP A 69 -12.03 -11.47 3.13
CA TRP A 69 -11.08 -10.36 3.10
C TRP A 69 -9.97 -10.69 4.08
N ASP A 70 -8.77 -10.91 3.56
CA ASP A 70 -7.59 -11.07 4.40
C ASP A 70 -7.05 -9.69 4.82
N VAL A 71 -7.49 -9.26 6.00
CA VAL A 71 -7.08 -8.00 6.62
C VAL A 71 -5.80 -8.26 7.39
N GLY A 72 -4.70 -7.73 6.85
CA GLY A 72 -3.38 -7.79 7.48
C GLY A 72 -3.21 -6.74 8.58
N GLU A 73 -1.97 -6.29 8.74
CA GLU A 73 -1.61 -5.38 9.83
C GLU A 73 -2.11 -3.94 9.64
N CYS A 74 -2.21 -3.21 10.77
CA CYS A 74 -2.48 -1.79 10.77
C CYS A 74 -1.21 -1.01 10.41
N LEU A 75 -1.25 -0.33 9.27
CA LEU A 75 -0.12 0.37 8.69
C LEU A 75 0.07 1.78 9.26
N ALA A 76 -1.03 2.47 9.54
CA ALA A 76 -0.99 3.84 10.05
C ALA A 76 -2.27 4.19 10.81
N GLN A 77 -2.15 5.15 11.73
CA GLN A 77 -3.26 5.72 12.47
C GLN A 77 -3.26 7.24 12.37
N TRP A 78 -4.43 7.79 12.07
CA TRP A 78 -4.65 9.21 11.89
C TRP A 78 -5.73 9.69 12.85
N TRP A 79 -5.47 10.80 13.52
CA TRP A 79 -6.31 11.32 14.59
C TRP A 79 -6.87 12.68 14.20
N ARG A 80 -8.19 12.84 14.38
CA ARG A 80 -8.87 14.12 14.24
C ARG A 80 -9.13 14.70 15.64
N PRO A 81 -8.45 15.78 16.05
CA PRO A 81 -8.60 16.33 17.39
C PRO A 81 -9.94 17.06 17.60
N ASN A 82 -10.42 17.77 16.57
CA ASN A 82 -11.62 18.64 16.60
C ASN A 82 -12.56 18.35 15.43
N PHE A 83 -13.71 19.03 15.34
CA PHE A 83 -14.64 18.90 14.21
C PHE A 83 -14.18 19.72 12.98
N GLU A 84 -12.97 19.43 12.52
CA GLU A 84 -12.31 20.07 11.37
C GLU A 84 -11.87 19.00 10.36
N THR A 85 -11.33 19.40 9.20
CA THR A 85 -10.90 18.48 8.13
C THR A 85 -9.51 17.90 8.31
N PHE A 86 -8.63 18.55 9.07
CA PHE A 86 -7.26 18.09 9.30
C PHE A 86 -7.18 16.87 10.22
N MET A 87 -6.26 15.96 9.90
CA MET A 87 -5.90 14.81 10.73
C MET A 87 -4.38 14.75 10.88
N TYR A 88 -3.93 14.19 11.98
CA TYR A 88 -2.50 14.09 12.33
C TYR A 88 -2.12 12.62 12.51
N PRO A 89 -0.91 12.20 12.11
CA PRO A 89 -0.44 10.83 12.31
C PRO A 89 0.00 10.54 13.77
N PHE A 90 -0.46 11.36 14.71
CA PHE A 90 -0.25 11.27 16.15
C PHE A 90 -1.37 12.04 16.85
N ILE A 91 -1.50 11.88 18.17
CA ILE A 91 -2.43 12.69 18.97
C ILE A 91 -1.71 14.00 19.37
N PRO A 92 -2.19 15.19 18.95
CA PRO A 92 -1.53 16.45 19.29
C PRO A 92 -1.47 16.69 20.80
N ALA A 93 -0.51 17.51 21.25
CA ALA A 93 -0.35 17.85 22.65
C ALA A 93 -1.64 18.42 23.27
N HIS A 94 -1.91 18.06 24.52
CA HIS A 94 -3.09 18.47 25.30
C HIS A 94 -4.45 17.98 24.76
N VAL A 95 -4.48 17.18 23.68
CA VAL A 95 -5.71 16.56 23.18
C VAL A 95 -5.96 15.24 23.91
N THR A 96 -6.88 15.25 24.86
CA THR A 96 -7.27 14.02 25.61
C THR A 96 -8.46 13.29 24.99
N ARG A 97 -9.26 13.96 24.16
CA ARG A 97 -10.52 13.45 23.61
C ARG A 97 -10.66 13.72 22.11
N PRO A 98 -9.90 13.00 21.26
CA PRO A 98 -10.04 13.11 19.81
C PRO A 98 -11.44 12.73 19.34
N LYS A 99 -11.87 13.31 18.21
CA LYS A 99 -13.21 13.10 17.63
C LYS A 99 -13.25 11.91 16.70
N GLU A 100 -12.16 11.60 16.02
CA GLU A 100 -12.05 10.46 15.11
C GLU A 100 -10.66 9.82 15.19
N CYS A 101 -10.62 8.49 15.13
CA CYS A 101 -9.44 7.68 14.87
C CYS A 101 -9.68 6.96 13.55
N LYS A 102 -8.83 7.22 12.55
CA LYS A 102 -8.83 6.53 11.27
C LYS A 102 -7.62 5.60 11.20
N LYS A 103 -7.84 4.33 10.89
CA LYS A 103 -6.79 3.32 10.75
C LYS A 103 -6.71 2.84 9.30
N LEU A 104 -5.49 2.71 8.80
CA LEU A 104 -5.19 2.14 7.49
C LEU A 104 -4.72 0.71 7.68
N TYR A 105 -5.32 -0.25 6.98
CA TYR A 105 -4.94 -1.66 7.02
C TYR A 105 -4.40 -2.11 5.67
N PHE A 106 -3.42 -3.00 5.70
CA PHE A 106 -3.00 -3.70 4.50
C PHE A 106 -4.00 -4.83 4.18
N ILE A 107 -4.53 -4.85 2.96
CA ILE A 107 -5.44 -5.93 2.52
C ILE A 107 -4.69 -6.83 1.56
N HIS A 108 -4.54 -8.09 1.94
CA HIS A 108 -3.95 -9.10 1.07
C HIS A 108 -5.01 -9.53 0.05
N LEU A 109 -4.78 -9.17 -1.21
CA LEU A 109 -5.65 -9.61 -2.30
C LEU A 109 -5.23 -11.01 -2.78
N PRO A 110 -6.21 -11.90 -3.05
CA PRO A 110 -5.91 -13.15 -3.74
C PRO A 110 -5.52 -12.86 -5.20
N LYS A 111 -4.97 -13.88 -5.88
CA LYS A 111 -4.55 -13.80 -7.30
C LYS A 111 -5.63 -13.19 -8.21
N SER A 112 -6.90 -13.50 -7.96
CA SER A 112 -8.04 -12.91 -8.66
C SER A 112 -9.16 -12.63 -7.68
N LYS A 113 -9.69 -11.41 -7.70
CA LYS A 113 -10.90 -11.02 -6.95
C LYS A 113 -11.78 -10.13 -7.84
N VAL A 114 -13.08 -10.41 -7.86
CA VAL A 114 -14.06 -9.55 -8.55
C VAL A 114 -14.48 -8.45 -7.58
N LEU A 115 -14.33 -7.19 -7.99
CA LEU A 115 -14.73 -6.01 -7.23
C LEU A 115 -15.85 -5.29 -7.97
N CYS A 116 -16.92 -4.97 -7.26
CA CYS A 116 -18.04 -4.21 -7.78
C CYS A 116 -17.98 -2.77 -7.28
N VAL A 117 -17.92 -1.82 -8.22
CA VAL A 117 -17.74 -0.41 -7.91
C VAL A 117 -19.04 0.33 -8.22
N PRO A 118 -19.56 1.16 -7.30
CA PRO A 118 -20.74 1.98 -7.55
C PRO A 118 -20.59 2.85 -8.81
N LYS A 119 -21.66 3.02 -9.59
CA LYS A 119 -21.65 3.74 -10.88
C LYS A 119 -21.17 5.19 -10.80
N ASN A 120 -21.25 5.83 -9.62
CA ASN A 120 -20.81 7.19 -9.38
C ASN A 120 -19.32 7.29 -8.98
N MET A 121 -18.61 6.17 -8.92
CA MET A 121 -17.19 6.10 -8.59
C MET A 121 -16.46 5.32 -9.67
N LYS A 122 -15.15 5.55 -9.77
CA LYS A 122 -14.26 4.75 -10.61
C LYS A 122 -13.18 4.13 -9.73
N LEU A 123 -12.86 2.87 -9.96
CA LEU A 123 -11.69 2.23 -9.34
C LEU A 123 -10.49 2.46 -10.24
N LEU A 124 -9.42 3.01 -9.67
CA LEU A 124 -8.17 3.30 -10.36
C LEU A 124 -7.02 2.61 -9.65
N ALA A 125 -6.07 2.09 -10.40
CA ALA A 125 -4.77 1.66 -9.89
C ALA A 125 -3.80 2.83 -10.00
N VAL A 126 -3.41 3.42 -8.87
CA VAL A 126 -2.53 4.59 -8.82
C VAL A 126 -1.12 4.15 -8.41
N PRO A 127 -0.08 4.38 -9.23
CA PRO A 127 1.28 3.98 -8.90
C PRO A 127 1.85 4.77 -7.71
N LEU A 128 2.74 4.16 -6.94
CA LEU A 128 3.37 4.83 -5.78
C LEU A 128 4.07 6.15 -6.13
N PHE A 129 4.70 6.26 -7.31
CA PHE A 129 5.38 7.49 -7.73
C PHE A 129 4.42 8.66 -7.99
N GLU A 130 3.15 8.39 -8.31
CA GLU A 130 2.14 9.45 -8.51
C GLU A 130 1.62 9.98 -7.17
N LEU A 131 1.60 9.12 -6.13
CA LEU A 131 1.22 9.48 -4.77
C LEU A 131 2.32 10.23 -4.02
N TYR A 132 3.58 9.85 -4.25
CA TYR A 132 4.75 10.36 -3.54
C TYR A 132 4.86 11.89 -3.68
N ASP A 133 4.95 12.56 -2.54
CA ASP A 133 5.05 14.03 -2.42
C ASP A 133 3.92 14.83 -3.13
N ASN A 134 2.79 14.20 -3.44
CA ASN A 134 1.69 14.82 -4.19
C ASN A 134 0.49 15.20 -3.31
N THR A 135 0.78 15.88 -2.20
CA THR A 135 -0.23 16.23 -1.19
C THR A 135 -1.30 17.19 -1.71
N ALA A 136 -0.98 18.01 -2.71
CA ALA A 136 -1.92 18.93 -3.33
C ALA A 136 -3.08 18.22 -4.03
N ARG A 137 -2.83 17.04 -4.63
CA ARG A 137 -3.84 16.26 -5.35
C ARG A 137 -4.48 15.18 -4.51
N TYR A 138 -3.69 14.45 -3.72
CA TYR A 138 -4.16 13.27 -2.97
C TYR A 138 -4.36 13.52 -1.48
N GLY A 139 -3.91 14.66 -0.97
CA GLY A 139 -3.93 14.96 0.46
C GLY A 139 -2.84 14.22 1.25
N PRO A 140 -2.60 14.64 2.50
CA PRO A 140 -1.46 14.16 3.29
C PRO A 140 -1.51 12.67 3.64
N GLN A 141 -2.72 12.10 3.77
CA GLN A 141 -2.89 10.68 4.15
C GLN A 141 -2.46 9.74 3.02
N LEU A 142 -2.90 10.04 1.80
CA LEU A 142 -2.67 9.19 0.64
C LEU A 142 -1.24 9.36 0.10
N SER A 143 -0.71 10.58 0.10
CA SER A 143 0.68 10.84 -0.28
C SER A 143 1.71 10.27 0.70
N ALA A 144 1.29 9.90 1.91
CA ALA A 144 2.14 9.20 2.87
C ALA A 144 2.24 7.68 2.62
N ILE A 145 1.36 7.09 1.82
CA ILE A 145 1.33 5.64 1.56
C ILE A 145 2.67 5.10 1.04
N PRO A 146 3.38 5.75 0.10
CA PRO A 146 4.69 5.29 -0.34
C PRO A 146 5.70 5.17 0.81
N HIS A 147 5.70 6.10 1.77
CA HIS A 147 6.57 6.01 2.95
C HIS A 147 6.21 4.82 3.83
N ILE A 148 4.93 4.57 4.04
CA ILE A 148 4.41 3.49 4.87
C ILE A 148 4.73 2.12 4.25
N LEU A 149 4.60 2.00 2.94
CA LEU A 149 4.85 0.75 2.21
C LEU A 149 6.32 0.48 1.92
N SER A 150 7.22 1.46 2.13
CA SER A 150 8.65 1.33 1.85
C SER A 150 9.36 0.21 2.63
N ARG A 151 8.76 -0.28 3.72
CA ARG A 151 9.29 -1.39 4.53
C ARG A 151 9.02 -2.78 3.95
N TYR A 152 8.16 -2.90 2.94
CA TYR A 152 7.80 -4.19 2.34
C TYR A 152 8.69 -4.50 1.15
N ASN A 153 9.05 -5.79 1.04
CA ASN A 153 9.64 -6.34 -0.16
C ASN A 153 8.51 -6.91 -1.02
N PHE A 154 8.26 -6.32 -2.18
CA PHE A 154 7.25 -6.80 -3.11
C PHE A 154 7.81 -7.91 -4.01
N GLU A 155 7.04 -8.98 -4.17
CA GLU A 155 7.17 -9.96 -5.23
C GLU A 155 6.09 -9.69 -6.28
N PHE A 156 6.51 -9.52 -7.53
CA PHE A 156 5.62 -9.30 -8.66
C PHE A 156 5.46 -10.61 -9.41
N VAL A 157 4.21 -11.06 -9.56
CA VAL A 157 3.90 -12.36 -10.14
C VAL A 157 3.25 -12.21 -11.51
N ASP A 158 3.63 -13.07 -12.45
CA ASP A 158 2.99 -13.12 -13.76
C ASP A 158 1.63 -13.85 -13.71
N GLU A 159 0.93 -13.92 -14.85
CA GLU A 159 -0.35 -14.61 -14.96
C GLU A 159 -0.26 -16.11 -14.64
N ASN A 160 0.92 -16.72 -14.82
CA ASN A 160 1.18 -18.12 -14.52
C ASN A 160 1.55 -18.34 -13.04
N GLY A 161 1.72 -17.28 -12.26
CA GLY A 161 2.14 -17.32 -10.85
C GLY A 161 3.64 -17.40 -10.64
N GLY A 162 4.44 -17.23 -11.70
CA GLY A 162 5.89 -17.12 -11.60
C GLY A 162 6.32 -15.74 -11.11
N VAL A 163 7.38 -15.66 -10.30
CA VAL A 163 7.94 -14.38 -9.85
C VAL A 163 8.66 -13.71 -11.02
N ALA A 164 8.07 -12.65 -11.56
CA ALA A 164 8.61 -11.85 -12.66
C ALA A 164 9.69 -10.86 -12.18
N ALA A 165 9.50 -10.31 -10.99
CA ALA A 165 10.44 -9.38 -10.37
C ALA A 165 10.26 -9.36 -8.84
N MET A 166 11.27 -8.88 -8.13
CA MET A 166 11.22 -8.66 -6.68
C MET A 166 11.91 -7.33 -6.36
N THR A 167 11.46 -6.61 -5.34
CA THR A 167 12.15 -5.44 -4.78
C THR A 167 12.78 -5.79 -3.44
N PRO A 168 14.06 -5.43 -3.17
CA PRO A 168 14.93 -4.52 -3.94
C PRO A 168 15.62 -5.12 -5.17
N GLY A 169 15.32 -6.37 -5.54
CA GLY A 169 15.89 -7.07 -6.69
C GLY A 169 16.08 -8.54 -6.35
N ALA A 170 16.29 -9.39 -7.36
CA ALA A 170 17.07 -10.60 -7.10
C ALA A 170 18.46 -10.13 -6.64
N GLY A 171 18.98 -10.69 -5.55
CA GLY A 171 20.37 -10.45 -5.15
C GLY A 171 21.30 -10.67 -6.35
N ALA A 172 22.46 -10.02 -6.32
CA ALA A 172 23.42 -10.19 -7.40
C ALA A 172 23.73 -11.70 -7.58
N PRO A 173 23.88 -12.19 -8.82
CA PRO A 173 24.22 -13.60 -9.07
C PRO A 173 25.43 -14.01 -8.23
N ASP A 174 25.49 -15.27 -7.79
CA ASP A 174 26.64 -15.78 -7.02
C ASP A 174 27.96 -15.43 -7.74
N GLY A 175 28.82 -14.68 -7.05
CA GLY A 175 30.11 -14.20 -7.59
C GLY A 175 30.07 -12.86 -8.33
N TYR A 176 28.94 -12.13 -8.36
CA TYR A 176 28.90 -10.78 -8.93
C TYR A 176 29.58 -9.77 -8.00
N VAL A 177 30.71 -9.21 -8.47
CA VAL A 177 31.39 -8.09 -7.83
C VAL A 177 30.96 -6.80 -8.55
N PRO A 178 30.37 -5.81 -7.84
CA PRO A 178 30.01 -4.53 -8.44
C PRO A 178 31.24 -3.85 -9.03
N LYS A 179 31.24 -3.58 -10.35
CA LYS A 179 32.28 -2.77 -10.99
C LYS A 179 31.86 -1.29 -10.97
N THR A 180 32.63 -0.45 -10.29
CA THR A 180 32.42 1.01 -10.32
C THR A 180 32.77 1.53 -11.72
N LYS A 181 31.77 1.97 -12.48
CA LYS A 181 31.99 2.62 -13.78
C LYS A 181 32.09 4.12 -13.58
N VAL A 182 33.31 4.65 -13.60
CA VAL A 182 33.56 6.10 -13.58
C VAL A 182 33.33 6.63 -14.98
N LEU A 183 32.36 7.54 -15.17
CA LEU A 183 31.97 8.06 -16.49
C LEU A 183 32.99 9.05 -17.09
N ALA A 184 34.13 9.26 -16.43
CA ALA A 184 35.20 10.14 -16.88
C ALA A 184 36.55 9.40 -16.79
N GLY A 185 37.04 8.91 -17.94
CA GLY A 185 38.37 8.33 -18.09
C GLY A 185 38.37 6.81 -18.28
N GLU A 186 39.21 6.34 -19.20
CA GLU A 186 39.32 4.96 -19.67
C GLU A 186 39.39 3.90 -18.55
N ASP A 187 38.79 2.74 -18.81
CA ASP A 187 38.63 1.61 -17.89
C ASP A 187 39.97 1.19 -17.27
N ALA A 188 40.24 1.59 -16.03
CA ALA A 188 41.35 1.07 -15.23
C ALA A 188 40.85 -0.13 -14.41
N GLU A 189 41.17 -1.35 -14.87
CA GLU A 189 41.06 -2.55 -14.04
C GLU A 189 42.11 -2.48 -12.92
N MET A 190 41.68 -2.08 -11.70
CA MET A 190 42.50 -2.28 -10.50
C MET A 190 42.54 -3.78 -10.18
N LYS A 191 43.69 -4.41 -10.43
CA LYS A 191 44.01 -5.71 -9.86
C LYS A 191 44.33 -5.52 -8.38
N GLU A 192 43.60 -6.19 -7.50
CA GLU A 192 44.03 -6.37 -6.11
C GLU A 192 45.31 -7.21 -6.12
N GLU A 193 46.44 -6.58 -5.81
CA GLU A 193 47.65 -7.30 -5.45
C GLU A 193 47.48 -7.84 -4.03
N VAL A 194 47.39 -9.16 -3.92
CA VAL A 194 47.47 -9.88 -2.65
C VAL A 194 48.92 -9.76 -2.16
N GLU A 195 49.16 -8.92 -1.16
CA GLU A 195 50.44 -8.91 -0.43
C GLU A 195 50.61 -10.24 0.31
N GLU A 196 51.43 -11.11 -0.27
CA GLU A 196 51.90 -12.34 0.36
C GLU A 196 52.96 -11.98 1.41
N ASN A 197 52.59 -12.04 2.69
CA ASN A 197 53.51 -11.89 3.82
C ASN A 197 54.61 -12.97 3.76
N GLY A 198 55.78 -12.59 3.26
CA GLY A 198 56.99 -13.41 3.21
C GLY A 198 58.12 -12.82 4.03
N ALA A 199 58.49 -13.55 5.09
CA ALA A 199 59.56 -13.37 6.07
C ALA A 199 60.83 -12.61 5.64
N GLN A 200 61.30 -11.72 6.53
CA GLN A 200 62.62 -11.82 7.19
C GLN A 200 62.68 -10.95 8.46
#